data_AF-A0A2W4WST5-F1
#
_entry.id   AF-A0A2W4WST5-F1
#
_cell.length_a   1.000
_cell.length_b   1.000
_cell.length_c   1.000
_cell.angle_alpha   90.00
_cell.angle_beta   90.00
_cell.angle_gamma   90.00
#
_symmetry.space_group_name_H-M   'P 1'
#
loop_
_entity.id
_entity.type
_entity.pdbx_description
1 polymer ?
#
loop_
_entity_poly.entity_id
_entity_poly.type
_entity_poly.pdbx_seq_one_letter_code
_entity_poly.pdbx_strand_id
1 'polypeptide(L)' 'MLSANPSQFPLWSYLKQPIGTPGYPFILNPTKFWNRQKIHFIERCWVMSYVSEEHYHEEV' A
#
# COMPACT_ATOMS: atom_id res chain seq x y z
N MET A 1 6.16 15.67 13.23
CA MET A 1 6.81 14.38 12.90
C MET A 1 5.89 13.27 13.39
N LEU A 2 5.20 12.57 12.49
CA LEU A 2 4.33 11.46 12.87
C LEU A 2 5.20 10.30 13.32
N SER A 3 5.22 10.05 14.64
CA SER A 3 5.85 8.88 15.25
C SER A 3 5.25 7.63 14.61
N ALA A 4 6.04 6.93 13.80
CA ALA A 4 5.64 5.62 13.31
C ALA A 4 5.74 4.65 14.49
N ASN A 5 4.59 4.22 15.02
CA ASN A 5 4.56 3.11 15.97
C ASN A 5 5.32 1.93 15.34
N PRO A 6 6.39 1.42 15.96
CA PRO A 6 7.22 0.37 15.36
C PRO A 6 6.42 -0.92 15.10
N SER A 7 5.31 -1.13 15.80
CA SER A 7 4.38 -2.24 15.59
C SER A 7 3.59 -2.16 14.28
N GLN A 8 3.50 -0.99 13.63
CA GLN A 8 2.77 -0.80 12.38
C GLN A 8 3.68 -0.74 11.16
N PHE A 9 5.00 -0.68 11.36
CA PHE A 9 5.94 -0.61 10.24
C PHE A 9 6.05 -1.99 9.56
N PRO A 10 5.80 -2.08 8.23
CA PRO A 10 5.84 -3.34 7.52
C PRO A 10 7.28 -3.69 7.17
N LEU A 11 8.04 -4.14 8.18
CA LEU A 11 9.46 -4.47 8.06
C LEU A 11 9.73 -5.48 6.93
N TRP A 12 8.88 -6.50 6.82
CA TRP A 12 9.01 -7.50 5.76
C TRP A 12 8.84 -6.90 4.35
N SER A 13 7.92 -5.95 4.18
CA SER A 13 7.72 -5.26 2.90
C SER A 13 8.89 -4.34 2.56
N TYR A 14 9.50 -3.72 3.59
CA TYR A 14 10.71 -2.91 3.43
C TYR A 14 11.90 -3.76 3.01
N LEU A 15 12.12 -4.92 3.64
CA LEU A 15 13.22 -5.81 3.28
C LEU A 15 13.03 -6.49 1.91
N LYS A 16 11.79 -6.71 1.47
CA LYS A 16 11.45 -7.30 0.17
C LYS A 16 11.30 -6.26 -0.95
N GLN A 17 11.81 -5.06 -0.77
CA GLN A 17 11.81 -4.07 -1.85
C GLN A 17 12.49 -4.65 -3.10
N PRO A 18 11.89 -4.51 -4.29
CA PRO A 18 12.48 -5.04 -5.50
C PRO A 18 13.74 -4.23 -5.85
N ILE A 19 14.83 -4.95 -6.11
CA ILE A 19 16.13 -4.38 -6.45
C ILE A 19 16.25 -4.39 -7.97
N GLY A 20 16.40 -3.22 -8.58
CA GLY A 20 16.65 -3.10 -10.02
C GLY A 20 15.41 -3.21 -10.94
N THR A 21 14.20 -3.16 -10.40
CA THR A 21 12.98 -3.11 -11.23
C THR A 21 12.73 -1.71 -11.81
N PRO A 22 12.65 -1.56 -13.14
CA PRO A 22 12.26 -0.28 -13.75
C PRO A 22 10.85 0.10 -13.29
N GLY A 23 10.69 1.32 -12.76
CA GLY A 23 9.42 1.82 -12.21
C GLY A 23 9.26 1.67 -10.68
N TYR A 24 10.14 0.90 -10.02
CA TYR A 24 10.13 0.78 -8.56
C TYR A 24 11.48 1.19 -7.96
N PRO A 25 11.65 2.46 -7.55
CA PRO A 25 12.87 2.88 -6.89
C PRO A 25 13.02 2.17 -5.55
N PHE A 26 14.22 1.67 -5.31
CA PHE A 26 14.64 1.11 -4.04
C PHE A 26 14.83 2.25 -3.03
N ILE A 27 14.13 2.20 -1.90
CA ILE A 27 14.10 3.31 -0.92
C ILE A 27 14.74 2.85 0.38
N LEU A 28 15.95 3.33 0.65
CA LEU A 28 16.72 3.05 1.87
C LEU A 28 16.29 3.86 3.11
N ASN A 29 15.43 4.85 2.96
CA ASN A 29 14.94 5.64 4.08
C ASN A 29 13.59 5.07 4.57
N PRO A 30 13.51 4.53 5.80
CA PRO A 30 12.31 3.88 6.31
C PRO A 30 11.08 4.80 6.32
N THR A 31 11.27 6.06 6.68
CA THR A 31 10.19 7.06 6.71
C THR A 31 9.66 7.36 5.31
N LYS A 32 10.55 7.49 4.32
CA LYS A 32 10.16 7.70 2.91
C LYS A 32 9.41 6.49 2.37
N PHE A 33 9.89 5.28 2.66
CA PHE A 33 9.22 4.05 2.27
C PHE A 33 7.81 3.97 2.86
N TRP A 34 7.67 4.26 4.15
CA TRP A 34 6.38 4.19 4.83
C TRP A 34 5.35 5.16 4.24
N ASN A 35 5.75 6.41 4.00
CA ASN A 35 4.88 7.39 3.36
C ASN A 35 4.46 6.96 1.95
N ARG A 36 5.39 6.45 1.15
CA ARG A 36 5.09 5.97 -0.21
C ARG A 36 4.14 4.78 -0.18
N GLN A 37 4.32 3.85 0.76
CA GLN A 37 3.46 2.68 0.88
C GLN A 37 2.03 3.04 1.26
N LYS A 38 1.84 4.05 2.13
CA LYS A 38 0.50 4.58 2.44
C LYS A 38 -0.18 5.21 1.22
N ILE A 39 0.56 5.99 0.44
CA ILE A 39 0.04 6.61 -0.79
C ILE A 39 -0.41 5.53 -1.77
N HIS A 40 0.44 4.54 -2.05
CA HIS A 40 0.07 3.43 -2.93
C HIS A 40 -1.13 2.62 -2.42
N PHE A 41 -1.27 2.46 -1.11
CA PHE A 41 -2.45 1.81 -0.55
C PHE A 41 -3.72 2.61 -0.85
N ILE A 42 -3.70 3.93 -0.61
CA ILE A 42 -4.84 4.82 -0.91
C ILE A 42 -5.15 4.82 -2.40
N GLU A 43 -4.13 4.90 -3.27
CA GLU A 43 -4.30 4.83 -4.74
C GLU A 43 -5.01 3.55 -5.16
N ARG A 44 -4.62 2.40 -4.58
CA ARG A 44 -5.28 1.11 -4.88
C ARG A 44 -6.72 1.08 -4.40
N CYS A 45 -7.01 1.62 -3.22
CA CYS A 45 -8.38 1.75 -2.74
C CYS A 45 -9.20 2.70 -3.62
N TRP A 46 -8.59 3.74 -4.18
CA TRP A 46 -9.27 4.69 -5.05
C TRP A 46 -9.60 4.09 -6.42
N VAL A 47 -8.72 3.26 -6.96
CA VAL A 47 -8.96 2.54 -8.23
C VAL A 47 -10.03 1.46 -8.08
N MET A 48 -10.16 0.88 -6.89
CA MET A 48 -11.27 -0.03 -6.59
C MET A 48 -12.56 0.77 -6.39
N SER A 49 -13.34 0.94 -7.46
CA SER A 49 -14.73 1.37 -7.34
C SER A 49 -15.46 0.37 -6.45
N TYR A 50 -15.96 0.83 -5.31
CA TYR A 50 -16.75 0.01 -4.38
C TYR A 50 -17.94 -0.61 -5.13
N VAL A 51 -17.89 -1.94 -5.35
CA VAL A 51 -19.05 -2.70 -5.81
C VAL A 51 -19.76 -3.17 -4.55
N SER A 52 -20.91 -2.58 -4.24
CA SER A 52 -21.72 -3.05 -3.11
C SER A 52 -22.25 -4.45 -3.41
N GLU A 53 -22.28 -5.32 -2.39
CA GLU A 53 -22.80 -6.69 -2.51
C GLU A 53 -24.31 -6.75 -2.82
N GLU A 54 -24.99 -5.60 -2.82
CA GLU A 54 -26.42 -5.46 -3.09
C GLU A 54 -26.80 -5.85 -4.54
N HIS A 55 -25.82 -5.93 -5.45
CA HIS A 55 -26.06 -6.30 -6.85
C HIS A 55 -26.14 -7.81 -7.12
N TYR A 56 -25.86 -8.68 -6.13
CA TYR A 56 -25.90 -10.13 -6.32
C TYR A 56 -27.27 -10.78 -6.01
N HIS A 57 -28.23 -10.01 -5.49
CA HIS A 57 -29.51 -10.56 -5.02
C HIS A 57 -30.69 -10.39 -5.98
N GLU A 58 -30.50 -9.77 -7.16
CA GLU A 58 -31.56 -9.57 -8.17
C GLU A 58 -31.55 -10.60 -9.32
N GLU A 59 -30.63 -11.57 -9.31
CA GLU A 59 -30.55 -12.63 -10.33
C GLU A 59 -30.87 -14.04 -9.80
N VAL A 60 -31.97 -14.21 -9.03
CA VAL A 60 -32.54 -15.53 -8.69
C VAL A 60 -34.03 -15.59 -9.00
#